data_AF-A0A7V9U2E7-F1
#
_entry.id   AF-A0A7V9U2E7-F1
#
_cell.length_a   1.000
_cell.length_b   1.000
_cell.length_c   1.000
_cell.angle_alpha   90.00
_cell.angle_beta   90.00
_cell.angle_gamma   90.00
#
_symmetry.space_group_name_H-M   'P 1'
#
loop_
_entity.id
_entity.type
_entity.pdbx_description
1 polymer ?
#
loop_
_entity_poly.entity_id
_entity_poly.type
_entity_poly.pdbx_seq_one_letter_code
_entity_poly.pdbx_strand_id
1 'polypeptide(L)'
;MQSPTQAQPVVAPEQAPAQAPRPDFITTVGPDGTNLRLLIPKSTAEVQELLAQRNELSDQLSNVASRRASLSEQIMSAPSGASRTGLEDRVRLLDRRILQIESELDATGRQLASAPAGLMEETRAEGGGGGGGADFEEGLMAGGFSVLFLLPIILFFARRRWKKPRAAAPAPLVGESDGRLERLERGMEAIAIEIERVSEGQRFVTRLLSESHVPLGASHRIPQPLQARSEDPAKA
;
A
#
# COMPACT_ATOMS: atom_id res chain seq x y z
N MET A 1 62.96 56.05 -5.60
CA MET A 1 62.19 55.15 -4.73
C MET A 1 60.82 55.78 -4.50
N GLN A 2 59.85 55.50 -5.37
CA GLN A 2 58.41 55.68 -5.14
C GLN A 2 57.69 54.92 -6.27
N SER A 3 57.16 53.75 -5.92
CA SER A 3 56.41 52.86 -6.80
C SER A 3 55.00 53.43 -7.03
N PRO A 4 54.39 53.28 -8.22
CA PRO A 4 53.00 53.64 -8.41
C PRO A 4 52.08 52.59 -7.76
N THR A 5 51.19 53.05 -6.90
CA THR A 5 50.08 52.28 -6.34
C THR A 5 49.13 51.86 -7.47
N GLN A 6 49.09 50.56 -7.80
CA GLN A 6 48.03 49.99 -8.64
C GLN A 6 46.71 50.01 -7.85
N ALA A 7 45.69 50.67 -8.39
CA ALA A 7 44.33 50.58 -7.90
C ALA A 7 43.79 49.15 -8.18
N GLN A 8 43.41 48.44 -7.13
CA GLN A 8 42.72 47.16 -7.24
C GLN A 8 41.34 47.38 -7.87
N PRO A 9 40.90 46.54 -8.82
CA PRO A 9 39.53 46.58 -9.30
C PRO A 9 38.60 46.14 -8.17
N VAL A 10 37.59 46.97 -7.89
CA VAL A 10 36.50 46.65 -6.96
C VAL A 10 35.79 45.41 -7.49
N VAL A 11 35.94 44.28 -6.80
CA VAL A 11 35.16 43.08 -7.06
C VAL A 11 33.71 43.42 -6.70
N ALA A 12 32.85 43.51 -7.70
CA ALA A 12 31.41 43.63 -7.50
C ALA A 12 30.93 42.43 -6.65
N PRO A 13 30.02 42.62 -5.67
CA PRO A 13 29.51 41.50 -4.90
C PRO A 13 28.85 40.50 -5.85
N GLU A 14 29.40 39.29 -5.87
CA GLU A 14 28.87 38.16 -6.61
C GLU A 14 27.44 37.91 -6.13
N GLN A 15 26.45 38.29 -6.94
CA GLN A 15 25.06 37.99 -6.69
C GLN A 15 24.94 36.47 -6.68
N ALA A 16 24.74 35.90 -5.48
CA ALA A 16 24.42 34.49 -5.32
C ALA A 16 23.30 34.14 -6.31
N PRO A 17 23.40 33.02 -7.06
CA PRO A 17 22.39 32.66 -8.04
C PRO A 17 21.02 32.66 -7.36
N ALA A 18 20.09 33.45 -7.90
CA ALA A 18 18.72 33.50 -7.44
C ALA A 18 18.20 32.05 -7.35
N GLN A 19 17.85 31.60 -6.14
CA GLN A 19 17.27 30.27 -5.95
C GLN A 19 16.02 30.20 -6.83
N ALA A 20 16.00 29.26 -7.78
CA ALA A 20 14.82 29.01 -8.60
C ALA A 20 13.61 28.77 -7.67
N PRO A 21 12.41 29.27 -8.02
CA PRO A 21 11.21 29.02 -7.22
C PRO A 21 11.04 27.51 -7.04
N ARG A 22 10.91 27.07 -5.79
CA ARG A 22 10.65 25.66 -5.48
C ARG A 22 9.30 25.28 -6.13
N PRO A 23 9.22 24.14 -6.83
CA PRO A 23 7.98 23.74 -7.49
C PRO A 23 6.88 23.51 -6.45
N ASP A 24 5.67 23.99 -6.74
CA ASP A 24 4.47 23.86 -5.88
C ASP A 24 3.88 22.44 -5.85
N PHE A 25 4.60 21.48 -6.44
CA PHE A 25 4.11 20.16 -6.72
C PHE A 25 5.24 19.14 -6.68
N ILE A 26 4.92 17.93 -6.25
CA ILE A 26 5.76 16.75 -6.43
C ILE A 26 5.23 15.96 -7.63
N THR A 27 6.15 15.41 -8.43
CA THR A 27 5.80 14.44 -9.47
C THR A 27 6.10 13.06 -8.90
N THR A 28 5.08 12.21 -8.77
CA THR A 28 5.25 10.83 -8.29
C THR A 28 4.68 9.87 -9.31
N VAL A 29 5.20 8.65 -9.36
CA VAL A 29 4.62 7.59 -10.20
C VAL A 29 3.31 7.12 -9.56
N GLY A 30 2.21 7.26 -10.31
CA GLY A 30 0.89 6.75 -9.95
C GLY A 30 0.80 5.22 -10.11
N PRO A 31 -0.28 4.59 -9.62
CA PRO A 31 -0.47 3.14 -9.67
C PRO A 31 -0.44 2.57 -11.11
N ASP A 32 -0.80 3.37 -12.11
CA ASP A 32 -0.77 2.99 -13.53
C ASP A 32 0.59 3.25 -14.22
N GLY A 33 1.63 3.57 -13.46
CA GLY A 33 2.96 3.93 -14.00
C GLY A 33 3.04 5.33 -14.61
N THR A 34 1.96 6.12 -14.56
CA THR A 34 1.90 7.49 -15.07
C THR A 34 2.42 8.50 -14.06
N ASN A 35 3.02 9.60 -14.53
CA ASN A 35 3.46 10.68 -13.65
C ASN A 35 2.25 11.47 -13.15
N LEU A 36 2.03 11.45 -11.83
CA LEU A 36 1.00 12.21 -11.15
C LEU A 36 1.62 13.45 -10.52
N ARG A 37 0.99 14.61 -10.75
CA ARG A 37 1.40 15.89 -10.17
C ARG A 37 0.55 16.15 -8.92
N LEU A 38 1.14 16.02 -7.74
CA LEU A 38 0.45 16.27 -6.47
C LEU A 38 0.89 17.62 -5.90
N LEU A 39 -0.07 18.41 -5.42
CA LEU A 39 0.21 19.70 -4.79
C LEU A 39 0.86 19.46 -3.42
N ILE A 40 1.85 20.29 -3.10
CA ILE A 40 2.49 20.28 -1.79
C ILE A 40 1.63 21.14 -0.86
N PRO A 41 1.19 20.62 0.31
CA PRO A 41 0.46 21.43 1.29
C PRO A 41 1.34 22.58 1.81
N LYS A 42 0.79 23.80 1.82
CA LYS A 42 1.51 25.02 2.21
C LYS A 42 1.01 25.63 3.51
N SER A 43 -0.12 25.15 4.04
CA SER A 43 -0.72 25.66 5.27
C SER A 43 -1.12 24.52 6.22
N THR A 44 -1.23 24.85 7.52
CA THR A 44 -1.74 23.92 8.55
C THR A 44 -3.18 23.50 8.26
N ALA A 45 -4.02 24.41 7.77
CA ALA A 45 -5.39 24.14 7.36
C ALA A 45 -5.47 23.09 6.23
N GLU A 46 -4.61 23.19 5.22
CA GLU A 46 -4.54 22.20 4.13
C GLU A 46 -4.10 20.81 4.64
N VAL A 47 -3.14 20.77 5.57
CA VAL A 47 -2.70 19.51 6.18
C VAL A 47 -3.83 18.87 7.01
N GLN A 48 -4.56 19.66 7.80
CA GLN A 48 -5.71 19.18 8.57
C GLN A 48 -6.83 18.64 7.66
N GLU A 49 -7.11 19.33 6.55
CA GLU A 49 -8.09 18.89 5.56
C GLU A 49 -7.68 17.54 4.93
N LEU A 50 -6.41 17.38 4.56
CA LEU A 50 -5.90 16.10 4.04
C LEU A 50 -5.97 14.97 5.07
N LEU A 51 -5.72 15.26 6.35
CA LEU A 51 -5.89 14.31 7.43
C LEU A 51 -7.35 13.90 7.60
N ALA A 52 -8.28 14.85 7.52
CA ALA A 52 -9.72 14.58 7.57
C ALA A 52 -10.16 13.72 6.38
N GLN A 53 -9.73 14.06 5.18
CA GLN A 53 -10.00 13.27 3.97
C GLN A 53 -9.46 11.84 4.07
N ARG A 54 -8.23 11.66 4.55
CA ARG A 54 -7.65 10.32 4.77
C ARG A 54 -8.46 9.49 5.76
N ASN A 55 -8.91 10.10 6.86
CA ASN A 55 -9.73 9.40 7.85
C ASN A 55 -11.08 8.98 7.24
N GLU A 56 -11.75 9.88 6.51
CA GLU A 56 -13.00 9.58 5.81
C GLU A 56 -12.82 8.44 4.79
N LEU A 57 -11.77 8.47 3.96
CA LEU A 57 -11.46 7.39 3.02
C LEU A 57 -11.21 6.06 3.74
N SER A 58 -10.54 6.08 4.89
CA SER A 58 -10.29 4.88 5.70
C SER A 58 -11.58 4.28 6.26
N ASP A 59 -12.49 5.14 6.74
CA ASP A 59 -13.82 4.73 7.21
C ASP A 59 -14.66 4.15 6.06
N GLN A 60 -14.62 4.78 4.88
CA GLN A 60 -15.28 4.26 3.69
C GLN A 60 -14.71 2.89 3.27
N LEU A 61 -13.39 2.73 3.29
CA LEU A 61 -12.75 1.44 3.00
C LEU A 61 -13.22 0.35 3.97
N SER A 62 -13.22 0.64 5.27
CA SER A 62 -13.72 -0.27 6.31
C SER A 62 -15.17 -0.68 6.09
N ASN A 63 -16.04 0.28 5.79
CA ASN A 63 -17.46 0.05 5.50
C ASN A 63 -17.68 -0.82 4.26
N VAL A 64 -16.94 -0.53 3.18
CA VAL A 64 -17.02 -1.29 1.92
C VAL A 64 -16.47 -2.71 2.09
N ALA A 65 -15.35 -2.87 2.79
CA ALA A 65 -14.76 -4.17 3.09
C ALA A 65 -15.69 -5.04 3.96
N SER A 66 -16.33 -4.45 4.97
CA SER A 66 -17.33 -5.13 5.81
C SER A 66 -18.53 -5.59 4.99
N ARG A 67 -19.01 -4.73 4.08
CA ARG A 67 -20.12 -5.08 3.18
C ARG A 67 -19.75 -6.20 2.20
N ARG A 68 -18.51 -6.20 1.70
CA ARG A 68 -17.99 -7.27 0.85
C ARG A 68 -17.94 -8.61 1.60
N ALA A 69 -17.47 -8.62 2.84
CA ALA A 69 -17.39 -9.83 3.67
C ALA A 69 -18.79 -10.43 3.90
N SER A 70 -19.77 -9.60 4.27
CA SER A 70 -21.17 -10.05 4.46
C SER A 70 -21.83 -10.55 3.17
N LEU A 71 -21.53 -9.97 2.00
CA LEU A 71 -22.00 -10.51 0.72
C LEU A 71 -21.33 -11.85 0.38
N SER A 72 -20.06 -12.01 0.73
CA SER A 72 -19.33 -13.27 0.52
C SER A 72 -19.94 -14.40 1.36
N GLU A 73 -20.28 -14.14 2.62
CA GLU A 73 -20.99 -15.09 3.48
C GLU A 73 -22.39 -15.45 2.93
N GLN A 74 -23.11 -14.47 2.37
CA GLN A 74 -24.38 -14.71 1.68
C GLN A 74 -24.20 -15.58 0.43
N ILE A 75 -23.13 -15.41 -0.34
CA ILE A 75 -22.83 -16.27 -1.50
C ILE A 75 -22.57 -17.71 -1.07
N MET A 76 -21.88 -17.92 0.05
CA MET A 76 -21.60 -19.26 0.58
C MET A 76 -22.86 -20.01 1.00
N SER A 77 -23.86 -19.28 1.52
CA SER A 77 -25.15 -19.85 1.93
C SER A 77 -26.21 -19.86 0.82
N ALA A 78 -26.01 -19.11 -0.27
CA ALA A 78 -26.98 -19.01 -1.36
C ALA A 78 -26.93 -20.24 -2.29
N PRO A 79 -28.10 -20.80 -2.65
CA PRO A 79 -28.19 -21.86 -3.65
C PRO A 79 -27.71 -21.35 -5.03
N SER A 80 -27.17 -22.26 -5.83
CA SER A 80 -26.73 -21.97 -7.20
C SER A 80 -27.88 -21.45 -8.05
N GLY A 81 -27.65 -20.36 -8.80
CA GLY A 81 -28.63 -19.76 -9.69
C GLY A 81 -28.45 -18.25 -9.86
N ALA A 82 -29.48 -17.59 -10.41
CA ALA A 82 -29.46 -16.16 -10.72
C ALA A 82 -29.20 -15.28 -9.47
N SER A 83 -29.76 -15.64 -8.30
CA SER A 83 -29.55 -14.91 -7.05
C SER A 83 -28.08 -14.89 -6.63
N ARG A 84 -27.39 -16.03 -6.74
CA ARG A 84 -25.96 -16.13 -6.43
C ARG A 84 -25.12 -15.33 -7.41
N THR A 85 -25.44 -15.41 -8.69
CA THR A 85 -24.76 -14.62 -9.75
C THR A 85 -24.87 -13.12 -9.46
N GLY A 86 -26.05 -12.63 -9.09
CA GLY A 86 -26.23 -11.21 -8.75
C GLY A 86 -25.47 -10.76 -7.49
N LEU A 87 -25.24 -11.66 -6.52
CA LEU A 87 -24.38 -11.37 -5.37
C LEU A 87 -22.90 -11.31 -5.77
N GLU A 88 -22.44 -12.23 -6.62
CA GLU A 88 -21.09 -12.23 -7.17
C GLU A 88 -20.79 -10.94 -7.95
N ASP A 89 -21.74 -10.47 -8.77
CA ASP A 89 -21.62 -9.21 -9.50
C ASP A 89 -21.50 -7.99 -8.56
N ARG A 90 -22.25 -7.99 -7.45
CA ARG A 90 -22.13 -6.95 -6.42
C ARG A 90 -20.76 -6.98 -5.75
N VAL A 91 -20.20 -8.16 -5.47
CA VAL A 91 -18.83 -8.29 -4.93
C VAL A 91 -17.80 -7.71 -5.90
N ARG A 92 -17.88 -8.04 -7.20
CA ARG A 92 -16.98 -7.46 -8.23
C ARG A 92 -17.06 -5.94 -8.32
N LEU A 93 -18.24 -5.35 -8.10
CA LEU A 93 -18.39 -3.89 -8.03
C LEU A 93 -17.70 -3.31 -6.78
N LEU A 94 -17.85 -3.95 -5.62
CA LEU A 94 -17.19 -3.51 -4.40
C LEU A 94 -15.66 -3.66 -4.49
N ASP A 95 -15.16 -4.72 -5.11
CA ASP A 95 -13.71 -4.93 -5.34
C ASP A 95 -13.10 -3.74 -6.09
N ARG A 96 -13.75 -3.29 -7.17
CA ARG A 96 -13.30 -2.11 -7.92
C ARG A 96 -13.31 -0.85 -7.06
N ARG A 97 -14.31 -0.67 -6.20
CA ARG A 97 -14.39 0.48 -5.30
C ARG A 97 -13.32 0.45 -4.20
N ILE A 98 -12.97 -0.73 -3.69
CA ILE A 98 -11.88 -0.90 -2.73
C ILE A 98 -10.56 -0.44 -3.34
N LEU A 99 -10.23 -0.95 -4.53
CA LEU A 99 -9.00 -0.56 -5.24
C LEU A 99 -8.93 0.94 -5.52
N GLN A 100 -10.07 1.56 -5.86
CA GLN A 100 -10.15 3.01 -6.04
C GLN A 100 -9.83 3.76 -4.74
N ILE A 101 -10.46 3.39 -3.62
CA ILE A 101 -10.26 4.07 -2.33
C ILE A 101 -8.83 3.88 -1.83
N GLU A 102 -8.24 2.68 -2.02
CA GLU A 102 -6.83 2.42 -1.69
C GLU A 102 -5.89 3.32 -2.50
N SER A 103 -6.13 3.47 -3.80
CA SER A 103 -5.36 4.38 -4.65
C SER A 103 -5.49 5.85 -4.20
N GLU A 104 -6.69 6.27 -3.79
CA GLU A 104 -6.93 7.63 -3.26
C GLU A 104 -6.21 7.85 -1.92
N LEU A 105 -6.24 6.85 -1.02
CA LEU A 105 -5.48 6.87 0.23
C LEU A 105 -3.97 7.01 -0.01
N ASP A 106 -3.42 6.28 -0.99
CA ASP A 106 -2.01 6.37 -1.35
C ASP A 106 -1.65 7.76 -1.91
N ALA A 107 -2.51 8.33 -2.76
CA ALA A 107 -2.31 9.68 -3.28
C ALA A 107 -2.31 10.73 -2.16
N THR A 108 -3.29 10.69 -1.27
CA THR A 108 -3.39 11.58 -0.10
C THR A 108 -2.22 11.36 0.86
N GLY A 109 -1.80 10.11 1.07
CA GLY A 109 -0.63 9.77 1.89
C GLY A 109 0.67 10.38 1.34
N ARG A 110 0.87 10.36 0.02
CA ARG A 110 2.02 11.02 -0.62
C ARG A 110 1.96 12.54 -0.52
N GLN A 111 0.77 13.16 -0.65
CA GLN A 111 0.60 14.60 -0.44
C GLN A 111 0.96 14.99 0.99
N LEU A 112 0.48 14.23 1.97
CA LEU A 112 0.77 14.44 3.37
C LEU A 112 2.28 14.27 3.66
N ALA A 113 2.92 13.25 3.10
CA ALA A 113 4.36 13.04 3.23
C ALA A 113 5.21 14.14 2.57
N SER A 114 4.65 14.89 1.61
CA SER A 114 5.34 16.01 0.96
C SER A 114 5.28 17.32 1.75
N ALA A 115 4.46 17.39 2.81
CA ALA A 115 4.30 18.62 3.57
C ALA A 115 5.60 18.99 4.33
N PRO A 116 5.94 20.28 4.42
CA PRO A 116 7.09 20.76 5.19
C PRO A 116 7.05 20.30 6.66
N ALA A 117 8.18 19.81 7.19
CA ALA A 117 8.28 19.31 8.56
C ALA A 117 7.83 20.34 9.62
N GLY A 118 8.13 21.62 9.42
CA GLY A 118 7.68 22.69 10.33
C GLY A 118 6.15 22.86 10.40
N LEU A 119 5.43 22.63 9.28
CA LEU A 119 3.96 22.68 9.27
C LEU A 119 3.34 21.44 9.95
N MET A 120 4.00 20.28 9.85
CA MET A 120 3.61 19.06 10.55
C MET A 120 3.79 19.15 12.07
N GLU A 121 4.85 19.83 12.52
CA GLU A 121 5.05 20.13 13.94
C GLU A 121 4.02 21.13 14.47
N GLU A 122 3.69 22.17 13.69
CA GLU A 122 2.68 23.17 14.04
C GLU A 122 1.27 22.58 14.15
N THR A 123 0.84 21.79 13.16
CA THR A 123 -0.44 21.05 13.23
C THR A 123 -0.51 20.07 14.42
N ARG A 124 0.61 19.42 14.80
CA ARG A 124 0.67 18.55 15.98
C ARG A 124 0.62 19.36 17.29
N ALA A 125 1.23 20.54 17.33
CA ALA A 125 1.22 21.43 18.48
C ALA A 125 -0.16 22.07 18.70
N GLU A 126 -0.84 22.50 17.64
CA GLU A 126 -2.21 23.02 17.72
C GLU A 126 -3.23 21.92 18.08
N GLY A 127 -3.06 20.69 17.57
CA GLY A 127 -3.92 19.55 17.92
C GLY A 127 -3.66 18.95 19.32
N GLY A 128 -2.62 19.38 20.02
CA GLY A 128 -2.19 18.84 21.32
C GLY A 128 -2.65 19.64 22.56
N GLY A 129 -3.41 20.72 22.38
CA GLY A 129 -3.67 21.72 23.43
C GLY A 129 -5.01 21.66 24.18
N GLY A 130 -5.88 20.67 23.98
CA GLY A 130 -7.21 20.69 24.61
C GLY A 130 -7.96 19.36 24.59
N GLY A 131 -7.70 18.49 25.57
CA GLY A 131 -8.48 17.26 25.68
C GLY A 131 -8.09 16.31 26.81
N GLY A 132 -7.54 16.81 27.91
CA GLY A 132 -7.10 15.94 29.01
C GLY A 132 -7.05 16.66 30.34
N GLY A 133 -8.20 16.92 30.96
CA GLY A 133 -8.22 17.23 32.39
C GLY A 133 -9.42 18.02 32.92
N ALA A 134 -10.05 18.89 32.13
CA ALA A 134 -11.03 19.84 32.69
C ALA A 134 -12.44 19.26 32.89
N ASP A 135 -12.87 18.28 32.10
CA ASP A 135 -14.29 17.86 32.08
C ASP A 135 -14.64 16.78 33.10
N PHE A 136 -13.65 16.16 33.75
CA PHE A 136 -13.90 15.10 34.73
C PHE A 136 -14.22 15.67 36.12
N GLU A 137 -13.63 16.80 36.49
CA GLU A 137 -13.77 17.38 37.84
C GLU A 137 -15.06 18.23 37.97
N GLU A 138 -15.46 18.91 36.89
CA GLU A 138 -16.71 19.69 36.85
C GLU A 138 -17.96 18.80 36.71
N GLY A 139 -17.84 17.64 36.07
CA GLY A 139 -18.90 16.62 36.01
C GLY A 139 -19.12 15.86 37.34
N LEU A 140 -18.09 15.76 38.19
CA LEU A 140 -18.18 15.04 39.47
C LEU A 140 -18.96 15.85 40.53
N MET A 141 -18.84 17.18 40.50
CA MET A 141 -19.49 18.06 41.47
C MET A 141 -20.96 18.34 41.14
N ALA A 142 -21.35 18.27 39.86
CA ALA A 142 -22.75 18.28 39.44
C ALA A 142 -23.43 16.88 39.52
N GLY A 143 -22.63 15.81 39.59
CA GLY A 143 -23.07 14.41 39.46
C GLY A 143 -23.49 13.69 40.75
N GLY A 144 -23.58 14.37 41.89
CA GLY A 144 -24.00 13.74 43.16
C GLY A 144 -25.37 13.05 43.10
N PHE A 145 -26.24 13.47 42.17
CA PHE A 145 -27.53 12.84 41.91
C PHE A 145 -27.52 11.77 40.81
N SER A 146 -26.57 11.77 39.86
CA SER A 146 -26.63 10.87 38.69
C SER A 146 -26.11 9.46 39.01
N VAL A 147 -25.08 9.34 39.86
CA VAL A 147 -24.47 8.06 40.22
C VAL A 147 -25.44 7.18 41.03
N LEU A 148 -26.27 7.78 41.89
CA LEU A 148 -27.24 7.06 42.72
C LEU A 148 -28.39 6.43 41.92
N PHE A 149 -28.74 6.96 40.75
CA PHE A 149 -29.76 6.38 39.88
C PHE A 149 -29.19 5.49 38.77
N LEU A 150 -27.99 5.79 38.23
CA LEU A 150 -27.37 4.96 37.18
C LEU A 150 -26.87 3.61 37.74
N LEU A 151 -26.29 3.62 38.94
CA LEU A 151 -25.71 2.43 39.57
C LEU A 151 -26.74 1.30 39.82
N PRO A 152 -27.95 1.55 40.38
CA PRO A 152 -28.95 0.49 40.54
C PRO A 152 -29.50 -0.03 39.21
N ILE A 153 -29.58 0.81 38.15
CA ILE A 153 -30.01 0.38 36.80
C ILE A 153 -28.99 -0.58 36.20
N ILE A 154 -27.69 -0.23 36.24
CA ILE A 154 -26.61 -1.08 35.75
C ILE A 154 -26.58 -2.41 36.52
N LEU A 155 -26.70 -2.37 37.86
CA LEU A 155 -26.73 -3.58 38.69
C LEU A 155 -27.99 -4.44 38.45
N PHE A 156 -29.15 -3.84 38.15
CA PHE A 156 -30.38 -4.55 37.82
C PHE A 156 -30.25 -5.33 36.51
N PHE A 157 -29.71 -4.70 35.45
CA PHE A 157 -29.45 -5.38 34.18
C PHE A 157 -28.33 -6.42 34.28
N ALA A 158 -27.28 -6.16 35.06
CA ALA A 158 -26.21 -7.13 35.32
C ALA A 158 -26.74 -8.38 36.07
N ARG A 159 -27.53 -8.20 37.14
CA ARG A 159 -28.15 -9.32 37.88
C ARG A 159 -29.14 -10.12 37.02
N ARG A 160 -29.90 -9.46 36.13
CA ARG A 160 -30.82 -10.15 35.21
C ARG A 160 -30.08 -11.01 34.18
N ARG A 161 -28.85 -10.63 33.80
CA ARG A 161 -27.99 -11.44 32.92
C ARG A 161 -27.32 -12.61 33.64
N TRP A 162 -27.11 -12.53 34.95
CA TRP A 162 -26.52 -13.61 35.77
C TRP A 162 -27.51 -14.70 36.20
N LYS A 163 -28.82 -14.48 36.11
CA LYS A 163 -29.84 -15.50 36.40
C LYS A 163 -30.17 -16.43 35.22
N LYS A 164 -29.49 -16.31 34.07
CA LYS A 164 -29.52 -17.37 33.07
C LYS A 164 -28.56 -18.46 33.52
N PRO A 165 -29.00 -19.74 33.66
CA PRO A 165 -28.06 -20.81 33.88
C PRO A 165 -27.04 -20.77 32.74
N ARG A 166 -25.75 -20.75 33.09
CA ARG A 166 -24.68 -21.02 32.13
C ARG A 166 -25.04 -22.36 31.49
N ALA A 167 -25.50 -22.34 30.24
CA ALA A 167 -25.41 -23.52 29.40
C ALA A 167 -23.95 -23.98 29.48
N ALA A 168 -23.75 -25.26 29.75
CA ALA A 168 -22.44 -25.87 29.92
C ALA A 168 -21.49 -25.38 28.82
N ALA A 169 -20.27 -25.00 29.23
CA ALA A 169 -19.22 -24.66 28.28
C ALA A 169 -19.06 -25.83 27.28
N PRO A 170 -18.94 -25.57 25.96
CA PRO A 170 -18.57 -26.62 25.04
C PRO A 170 -17.20 -27.18 25.44
N ALA A 171 -17.08 -28.50 25.46
CA ALA A 171 -15.84 -29.21 25.77
C ALA A 171 -14.69 -28.74 24.85
N PRO A 172 -13.43 -28.74 25.32
CA PRO A 172 -12.29 -28.31 24.52
C PRO A 172 -12.09 -29.18 23.27
N LEU A 173 -11.93 -28.51 22.13
CA LEU A 173 -11.74 -29.05 20.77
C LEU A 173 -10.35 -29.68 20.57
N VAL A 174 -10.03 -30.75 21.31
CA VAL A 174 -8.71 -31.41 21.20
C VAL A 174 -8.47 -31.99 19.79
N GLY A 175 -9.52 -32.38 19.05
CA GLY A 175 -9.37 -32.94 17.69
C GLY A 175 -9.20 -31.92 16.55
N GLU A 176 -9.47 -30.62 16.77
CA GLU A 176 -9.33 -29.62 15.69
C GLU A 176 -7.87 -29.19 15.48
N SER A 177 -7.07 -29.23 16.54
CA SER A 177 -5.63 -28.94 16.51
C SER A 177 -4.85 -29.99 15.71
N ASP A 178 -5.17 -31.27 15.87
CA ASP A 178 -4.52 -32.37 15.13
C ASP A 178 -4.76 -32.24 13.62
N GLY A 179 -5.99 -31.93 13.20
CA GLY A 179 -6.31 -31.70 11.79
C GLY A 179 -5.70 -30.40 11.22
N ARG A 180 -5.35 -29.42 12.05
CA ARG A 180 -4.59 -28.23 11.62
C ARG A 180 -3.12 -28.56 11.42
N LEU A 181 -2.52 -29.36 12.30
CA LEU A 181 -1.14 -29.81 12.17
C LEU A 181 -0.95 -30.69 10.92
N GLU A 182 -1.86 -31.62 10.67
CA GLU A 182 -1.82 -32.48 9.48
C GLU A 182 -1.95 -31.69 8.16
N ARG A 183 -2.73 -30.60 8.16
CA ARG A 183 -2.81 -29.69 7.00
C ARG A 183 -1.54 -28.86 6.82
N LEU A 184 -0.88 -28.47 7.90
CA LEU A 184 0.40 -27.77 7.83
C LEU A 184 1.51 -28.68 7.32
N GLU A 185 1.54 -29.94 7.75
CA GLU A 185 2.49 -30.95 7.28
C GLU A 185 2.34 -31.19 5.77
N ARG A 186 1.12 -31.46 5.29
CA ARG A 186 0.86 -31.59 3.84
C ARG A 186 1.16 -30.32 3.05
N GLY A 187 0.92 -29.14 3.64
CA GLY A 187 1.27 -27.86 3.03
C GLY A 187 2.78 -27.69 2.90
N MET A 188 3.54 -28.11 3.90
CA MET A 188 5.01 -28.06 3.89
C MET A 188 5.62 -29.01 2.86
N GLU A 189 5.07 -30.23 2.71
CA GLU A 189 5.48 -31.18 1.67
C GLU A 189 5.23 -30.62 0.25
N ALA A 190 4.08 -30.00 0.02
CA ALA A 190 3.77 -29.38 -1.27
C ALA A 190 4.70 -28.19 -1.58
N ILE A 191 5.03 -27.36 -0.58
CA ILE A 191 5.97 -26.25 -0.72
C ILE A 191 7.37 -26.75 -1.05
N ALA A 192 7.83 -27.85 -0.43
CA ALA A 192 9.14 -28.42 -0.70
C ALA A 192 9.28 -28.85 -2.18
N ILE A 193 8.26 -29.50 -2.73
CA ILE A 193 8.22 -29.91 -4.15
C ILE A 193 8.15 -28.69 -5.08
N GLU A 194 7.36 -27.68 -4.72
CA GLU A 194 7.23 -26.48 -5.55
C GLU A 194 8.54 -25.66 -5.58
N ILE A 195 9.27 -25.58 -4.46
CA ILE A 195 10.59 -24.93 -4.42
C ILE A 195 11.60 -25.67 -5.29
N GLU A 196 11.62 -27.01 -5.25
CA GLU A 196 12.47 -27.83 -6.12
C GLU A 196 12.16 -27.50 -7.59
N ARG A 197 10.88 -27.53 -7.99
CA ARG A 197 10.44 -27.24 -9.35
C ARG A 197 10.72 -25.80 -9.79
N VAL A 198 10.51 -24.80 -8.92
CA VAL A 198 10.79 -23.39 -9.21
C VAL A 198 12.29 -23.17 -9.38
N SER A 199 13.11 -23.82 -8.55
CA SER A 199 14.58 -23.75 -8.67
C SER A 199 15.07 -24.36 -9.99
N GLU A 200 14.45 -25.46 -10.44
CA GLU A 200 14.74 -26.06 -11.74
C GLU A 200 14.31 -25.15 -12.89
N GLY A 201 13.14 -24.53 -12.80
CA GLY A 201 12.65 -23.55 -13.77
C GLY A 201 13.58 -22.34 -13.89
N GLN A 202 14.03 -21.78 -12.77
CA GLN A 202 14.99 -20.67 -12.75
C GLN A 202 16.35 -21.07 -13.32
N ARG A 203 16.84 -22.27 -12.99
CA ARG A 203 18.09 -22.80 -13.56
C ARG A 203 17.98 -23.04 -15.05
N PHE A 204 16.82 -23.49 -15.53
CA PHE A 204 16.54 -23.69 -16.95
C PHE A 204 16.49 -22.36 -17.72
N VAL A 205 15.79 -21.35 -17.21
CA VAL A 205 15.74 -20.00 -17.79
C VAL A 205 17.13 -19.37 -17.85
N THR A 206 17.94 -19.53 -16.79
CA THR A 206 19.32 -19.01 -16.77
C THR A 206 20.20 -19.70 -17.81
N ARG A 207 20.10 -21.03 -17.95
CA ARG A 207 20.80 -21.76 -19.03
C ARG A 207 20.35 -21.28 -20.41
N LEU A 208 19.04 -21.15 -20.64
CA LEU A 208 18.50 -20.62 -21.89
C LEU A 208 19.02 -19.21 -22.19
N LEU A 209 19.02 -18.30 -21.24
CA LEU A 209 19.54 -16.94 -21.43
C LEU A 209 21.06 -16.96 -21.72
N SER A 210 21.81 -17.86 -21.10
CA SER A 210 23.25 -18.02 -21.36
C SER A 210 23.57 -18.67 -22.71
N GLU A 211 22.76 -19.63 -23.16
CA GLU A 211 22.87 -20.27 -24.49
C GLU A 211 22.39 -19.33 -25.61
N SER A 212 21.40 -18.46 -25.32
CA SER A 212 20.90 -17.43 -26.25
C SER A 212 21.93 -16.31 -26.50
N HIS A 213 22.92 -16.18 -25.61
CA HIS A 213 24.01 -15.22 -25.73
C HIS A 213 25.29 -15.86 -26.33
N VAL A 214 25.16 -16.95 -27.10
CA VAL A 214 26.21 -17.37 -28.04
C VAL A 214 26.28 -16.31 -29.16
N PRO A 215 27.40 -15.59 -29.30
CA PRO A 215 27.54 -14.58 -30.33
C PRO A 215 27.47 -15.24 -31.71
N LEU A 216 26.57 -14.72 -32.54
CA LEU A 216 26.63 -14.80 -34.01
C LEU A 216 27.97 -14.19 -34.46
N GLY A 217 29.04 -14.98 -34.38
CA GLY A 217 30.41 -14.55 -34.64
C GLY A 217 31.44 -15.68 -34.73
N ALA A 218 31.07 -16.92 -34.37
CA ALA A 218 31.88 -18.09 -34.64
C ALA A 218 31.64 -18.58 -36.08
N SER A 219 32.48 -18.05 -36.98
CA SER A 219 32.71 -18.49 -38.36
C SER A 219 32.39 -19.97 -38.62
N HIS A 220 31.23 -20.26 -39.17
CA HIS A 220 31.05 -21.47 -39.98
C HIS A 220 31.65 -21.15 -41.36
N ARG A 221 32.96 -21.37 -41.52
CA ARG A 221 33.60 -21.39 -42.85
C ARG A 221 32.99 -22.55 -43.62
N ILE A 222 32.04 -22.22 -44.48
CA ILE A 222 31.60 -23.09 -45.57
C ILE A 222 32.83 -23.32 -46.46
N PRO A 223 33.31 -24.55 -46.68
CA PRO A 223 34.36 -24.79 -47.67
C PRO A 223 33.80 -24.42 -49.04
N GLN A 224 34.36 -23.39 -49.67
CA GLN A 224 34.06 -23.05 -51.05
C GLN A 224 34.41 -24.24 -51.95
N PRO A 225 33.48 -24.74 -52.79
CA PRO A 225 33.86 -25.62 -53.87
C PRO A 225 34.68 -24.80 -54.88
N LEU A 226 35.87 -25.32 -55.22
CA LEU A 226 36.72 -24.84 -56.31
C LEU A 226 35.83 -24.62 -57.55
N GLN A 227 35.65 -23.35 -57.94
CA GLN A 227 35.07 -23.00 -59.23
C GLN A 227 35.94 -23.60 -60.32
N ALA A 228 35.41 -24.62 -60.99
CA ALA A 228 35.95 -25.13 -62.23
C ALA A 228 36.02 -23.97 -63.23
N ARG A 229 37.25 -23.58 -63.54
CA ARG A 229 37.59 -22.63 -64.59
C ARG A 229 37.04 -23.18 -65.91
N SER A 230 35.97 -22.57 -66.40
CA SER A 230 35.46 -22.78 -67.75
C SER A 230 36.51 -22.24 -68.73
N GLU A 231 37.29 -23.13 -69.32
CA GLU A 231 38.00 -22.82 -70.56
C GLU A 231 37.01 -22.94 -71.72
N ASP A 232 36.86 -21.80 -72.39
CA ASP A 232 36.04 -21.53 -73.57
C ASP A 232 36.72 -22.15 -74.81
N PRO A 233 36.09 -23.07 -75.55
CA PRO A 233 36.59 -23.51 -76.84
C PRO A 233 35.83 -22.79 -77.96
N ALA A 234 36.40 -21.68 -78.46
CA ALA A 234 35.99 -21.12 -79.74
C ALA A 234 37.17 -20.59 -80.57
N LYS A 235 37.36 -21.25 -81.71
CA LYS A 235 38.02 -20.82 -82.97
C LYS A 235 39.53 -21.02 -83.12
N ALA A 236 39.90 -22.12 -83.81
CA ALA A 236 40.43 -22.09 -85.17
C ALA A 236 40.33 -23.48 -85.81
#